data_AF-A0A2G2XQH3-F1
#
_entry.id   AF-A0A2G2XQH3-F1
#
_cell.length_a   1.000
_cell.length_b   1.000
_cell.length_c   1.000
_cell.angle_alpha   90.00
_cell.angle_beta   90.00
_cell.angle_gamma   90.00
#
_symmetry.space_group_name_H-M   'P 1'
#
loop_
_entity.id
_entity.type
_entity.pdbx_description
1 polymer ?
#
loop_
_entity_poly.entity_id
_entity_poly.type
_entity_poly.pdbx_seq_one_letter_code
_entity_poly.pdbx_strand_id
1 'polypeptide(L)'
;MAELVTLISKIPAEVLKALKNEENKQSEEEKIADQQQSQLCCCLTLMKCSNISFDVDYVENIPQQVSVSLDCGVFVCAYAEILSEGQQVHSCEFDTASQRARYASLLWHYGVEKANEGYTSDSSDPPWPRNSVIEEIDASAIVTLK
;
A
#
# COMPACT_ATOMS: atom_id res chain seq x y z
N MET A 1 51.86 -13.16 -23.19
CA MET A 1 51.75 -13.96 -21.94
C MET A 1 53.05 -13.95 -21.14
N ALA A 2 54.19 -14.41 -21.68
CA ALA A 2 55.46 -14.48 -20.93
C ALA A 2 56.00 -13.11 -20.46
N GLU A 3 55.97 -12.08 -21.31
CA GLU A 3 56.44 -10.71 -20.98
C GLU A 3 55.69 -10.06 -19.80
N LEU A 4 54.36 -10.28 -19.72
CA LEU A 4 53.49 -9.70 -18.70
C LEU A 4 53.75 -10.32 -17.32
N VAL A 5 53.98 -11.64 -17.27
CA VAL A 5 54.27 -12.38 -16.02
C VAL A 5 55.63 -11.96 -15.44
N THR A 6 56.61 -11.67 -16.30
CA THR A 6 57.95 -11.20 -15.87
C THR A 6 57.94 -9.76 -15.35
N LEU A 7 57.02 -8.91 -15.83
CA LEU A 7 56.85 -7.55 -15.29
C LEU A 7 56.13 -7.56 -13.93
N ILE A 8 55.18 -8.46 -13.73
CA ILE A 8 54.45 -8.61 -12.46
C ILE A 8 55.38 -9.09 -11.32
N SER A 9 56.41 -9.90 -11.61
CA SER A 9 57.36 -10.39 -10.60
C SER A 9 58.34 -9.32 -10.06
N LYS A 10 58.42 -8.15 -10.71
CA LYS A 10 59.23 -7.00 -10.26
C LYS A 10 58.44 -6.01 -9.39
N ILE A 11 57.13 -6.21 -9.24
CA ILE A 11 56.28 -5.34 -8.44
C ILE A 11 56.41 -5.76 -6.96
N PRO A 12 56.76 -4.84 -6.05
CA PRO A 12 56.78 -5.14 -4.62
C PRO A 12 55.43 -5.67 -4.14
N ALA A 13 55.43 -6.70 -3.28
CA ALA A 13 54.21 -7.35 -2.81
C ALA A 13 53.20 -6.39 -2.16
N GLU A 14 53.70 -5.32 -1.51
CA GLU A 14 52.90 -4.23 -0.95
C GLU A 14 52.04 -3.52 -2.01
N VAL A 15 52.61 -3.30 -3.20
CA VAL A 15 51.93 -2.63 -4.32
C VAL A 15 50.87 -3.55 -4.94
N LEU A 16 51.16 -4.86 -5.06
CA LEU A 16 50.17 -5.84 -5.52
C LEU A 16 48.98 -5.95 -4.55
N LYS A 17 49.24 -5.86 -3.24
CA LYS A 17 48.18 -5.90 -2.22
C LYS A 17 47.34 -4.62 -2.24
N ALA A 18 47.96 -3.46 -2.43
CA ALA A 18 47.25 -2.18 -2.55
C ALA A 18 46.35 -2.16 -3.78
N LEU A 19 46.86 -2.56 -4.95
CA LEU A 19 46.08 -2.64 -6.19
C LEU A 19 44.89 -3.60 -6.05
N LYS A 20 45.10 -4.76 -5.43
CA LYS A 20 44.02 -5.75 -5.22
C LYS A 20 42.96 -5.25 -4.25
N ASN A 21 43.34 -4.47 -3.24
CA ASN A 21 42.39 -3.85 -2.31
C ASN A 21 41.61 -2.72 -2.99
N GLU A 22 42.25 -1.97 -3.88
CA GLU A 22 41.62 -0.88 -4.64
C GLU A 22 40.65 -1.43 -5.70
N GLU A 23 41.02 -2.51 -6.41
CA GLU A 23 40.12 -3.26 -7.30
C GLU A 23 38.90 -3.84 -6.54
N ASN A 24 39.12 -4.41 -5.36
CA ASN A 24 38.02 -4.92 -4.54
C ASN A 24 37.09 -3.79 -4.06
N LYS A 25 37.65 -2.65 -3.64
CA LYS A 25 36.87 -1.48 -3.26
C LYS A 25 36.09 -0.91 -4.44
N GLN A 26 36.69 -0.84 -5.62
CA GLN A 26 36.05 -0.35 -6.83
C GLN A 26 34.95 -1.30 -7.33
N SER A 27 35.15 -2.62 -7.20
CA SER A 27 34.12 -3.62 -7.47
C SER A 27 32.97 -3.56 -6.45
N GLU A 28 33.26 -3.24 -5.19
CA GLU A 28 32.23 -3.01 -4.16
C GLU A 28 31.45 -1.71 -4.42
N GLU A 29 32.12 -0.62 -4.81
CA GLU A 29 31.47 0.65 -5.17
C GLU A 29 30.61 0.51 -6.44
N GLU A 30 31.05 -0.25 -7.45
CA GLU A 30 30.27 -0.59 -8.64
C GLU A 30 29.07 -1.47 -8.30
N LYS A 31 29.24 -2.47 -7.42
CA LYS A 31 28.13 -3.29 -6.90
C LYS A 31 27.15 -2.47 -6.06
N ILE A 32 27.62 -1.50 -5.28
CA ILE A 32 26.76 -0.60 -4.51
C ILE A 32 26.01 0.31 -5.47
N ALA A 33 26.64 0.85 -6.51
CA ALA A 33 25.99 1.64 -7.54
C ALA A 33 24.93 0.83 -8.31
N ASP A 34 25.23 -0.40 -8.71
CA ASP A 34 24.28 -1.32 -9.35
C ASP A 34 23.15 -1.73 -8.40
N GLN A 35 23.45 -1.97 -7.12
CA GLN A 35 22.45 -2.27 -6.09
C GLN A 35 21.57 -1.05 -5.79
N GLN A 36 22.13 0.16 -5.79
CA GLN A 36 21.41 1.43 -5.63
C GLN A 36 20.59 1.76 -6.88
N GLN A 37 21.12 1.50 -8.08
CA GLN A 37 20.41 1.65 -9.36
C GLN A 37 19.28 0.64 -9.50
N SER A 38 19.49 -0.60 -9.03
CA SER A 38 18.46 -1.63 -8.87
C SER A 38 17.45 -1.27 -7.79
N GLN A 39 17.87 -0.66 -6.68
CA GLN A 39 16.97 -0.13 -5.64
C GLN A 39 16.11 1.03 -6.16
N LEU A 40 16.69 1.98 -6.90
CA LEU A 40 15.95 3.08 -7.54
C LEU A 40 15.01 2.54 -8.61
N CYS A 41 15.44 1.56 -9.39
CA CYS A 41 14.59 0.84 -10.34
C CYS A 41 13.44 0.15 -9.62
N CYS A 42 13.66 -0.49 -8.46
CA CYS A 42 12.63 -1.08 -7.62
C CYS A 42 11.70 -0.01 -7.01
N CYS A 43 12.19 1.14 -6.55
CA CYS A 43 11.35 2.21 -6.01
C CYS A 43 10.47 2.87 -7.10
N LEU A 44 11.02 3.11 -8.29
CA LEU A 44 10.26 3.61 -9.44
C LEU A 44 9.30 2.54 -10.01
N THR A 45 9.64 1.25 -9.88
CA THR A 45 8.78 0.12 -10.32
C THR A 45 7.69 -0.21 -9.27
N LEU A 46 7.93 0.04 -7.98
CA LEU A 46 6.91 -0.01 -6.92
C LEU A 46 5.97 1.20 -6.98
N MET A 47 6.43 2.36 -7.45
CA MET A 47 5.53 3.47 -7.81
C MET A 47 4.73 3.17 -9.11
N LYS A 48 5.20 2.16 -9.85
CA LYS A 48 4.53 1.49 -10.97
C LYS A 48 3.80 0.22 -10.53
N CYS A 49 3.48 0.07 -9.23
CA CYS A 49 2.48 -0.86 -8.78
C CYS A 49 1.15 -0.51 -9.46
N SER A 50 0.93 -1.19 -10.57
CA SER A 50 -0.36 -1.43 -11.19
C SER A 50 -1.07 -0.15 -11.66
N ASN A 51 -1.26 -0.04 -12.98
CA ASN A 51 -2.20 0.92 -13.58
C ASN A 51 -3.65 0.51 -13.23
N ILE A 52 -3.95 0.31 -11.95
CA ILE A 52 -5.30 0.11 -11.44
C ILE A 52 -5.86 1.53 -11.35
N SER A 53 -6.42 1.99 -12.47
CA SER A 53 -7.31 3.14 -12.44
C SER A 53 -8.55 2.70 -11.68
N PHE A 54 -8.80 3.32 -10.53
CA PHE A 54 -10.11 3.23 -9.89
C PHE A 54 -11.09 4.07 -10.69
N ASP A 55 -12.27 3.52 -10.93
CA ASP A 55 -13.38 4.32 -11.41
C ASP A 55 -13.87 5.19 -10.24
N VAL A 56 -13.92 6.49 -10.45
CA VAL A 56 -14.26 7.47 -9.41
C VAL A 56 -15.47 8.26 -9.88
N ASP A 57 -16.60 7.95 -9.28
CA ASP A 57 -17.84 8.69 -9.51
C ASP A 57 -17.94 9.87 -8.53
N TYR A 58 -18.15 11.06 -9.08
CA TYR A 58 -18.46 12.25 -8.29
C TYR A 58 -19.98 12.41 -8.16
N VAL A 59 -20.47 12.43 -6.93
CA VAL A 59 -21.89 12.60 -6.62
C VAL A 59 -22.14 14.01 -6.11
N GLU A 60 -22.89 14.79 -6.88
CA GLU A 60 -23.22 16.19 -6.57
C GLU A 60 -24.56 16.34 -5.84
N ASN A 61 -24.78 17.47 -5.19
CA ASN A 61 -26.08 17.84 -4.57
C ASN A 61 -26.53 16.89 -3.43
N ILE A 62 -25.57 16.24 -2.77
CA ILE A 62 -25.86 15.49 -1.54
C ILE A 62 -26.07 16.46 -0.38
N PRO A 63 -26.97 16.16 0.57
CA PRO A 63 -27.05 16.91 1.82
C PRO A 63 -25.68 17.00 2.49
N GLN A 64 -25.32 18.16 3.01
CA GLN A 64 -24.07 18.36 3.73
C GLN A 64 -24.35 18.89 5.12
N GLN A 65 -23.48 18.57 6.07
CA GLN A 65 -23.51 19.18 7.39
C GLN A 65 -23.36 20.70 7.27
N VAL A 66 -23.99 21.45 8.17
CA VAL A 66 -23.72 22.89 8.29
C VAL A 66 -22.27 23.12 8.73
N SER A 67 -21.62 24.19 8.29
CA SER A 67 -20.18 24.43 8.54
C SER A 67 -19.78 24.49 10.02
N VAL A 68 -20.73 24.74 10.91
CA VAL A 68 -20.54 24.79 12.36
C VAL A 68 -20.89 23.47 13.07
N SER A 69 -21.35 22.45 12.33
CA SER A 69 -21.68 21.14 12.88
C SER A 69 -20.42 20.30 13.07
N LEU A 70 -20.48 19.40 14.06
CA LEU A 70 -19.45 18.39 14.35
C LEU A 70 -19.89 16.99 13.88
N ASP A 71 -20.87 16.92 12.97
CA ASP A 71 -21.51 15.68 12.53
C ASP A 71 -20.78 15.04 11.33
N CYS A 72 -19.58 15.48 10.98
CA CYS A 72 -18.85 15.02 9.79
C CYS A 72 -18.72 13.50 9.72
N GLY A 73 -18.41 12.86 10.86
CA GLY A 73 -18.33 11.41 10.96
C GLY A 73 -19.68 10.73 10.74
N VAL A 74 -20.76 11.33 11.23
CA VAL A 74 -22.13 10.80 11.08
C VAL A 74 -22.53 10.79 9.61
N PHE A 75 -22.24 11.86 8.87
CA PHE A 75 -22.48 11.93 7.42
C PHE A 75 -21.64 10.90 6.66
N VAL A 76 -20.35 10.78 6.95
CA VAL A 76 -19.47 9.79 6.29
C VAL A 76 -19.95 8.37 6.53
N CYS A 77 -20.24 8.00 7.78
CA CYS A 77 -20.67 6.65 8.13
C CYS A 77 -22.02 6.30 7.48
N ALA A 78 -22.98 7.22 7.50
CA ALA A 78 -24.28 7.00 6.89
C ALA A 78 -24.20 6.87 5.36
N TYR A 79 -23.35 7.66 4.68
CA TYR A 79 -23.14 7.49 3.24
C TYR A 79 -22.40 6.20 2.90
N ALA A 80 -21.41 5.80 3.70
CA ALA A 80 -20.76 4.51 3.54
C ALA A 80 -21.77 3.35 3.68
N GLU A 81 -22.70 3.44 4.63
CA GLU A 81 -23.77 2.44 4.79
C GLU A 81 -24.68 2.36 3.55
N ILE A 82 -25.21 3.50 3.09
CA ILE A 82 -26.07 3.58 1.91
C ILE A 82 -25.37 3.00 0.66
N LEU A 83 -24.11 3.38 0.43
CA LEU A 83 -23.33 2.89 -0.70
C LEU A 83 -22.99 1.39 -0.56
N SER A 84 -22.76 0.90 0.65
CA SER A 84 -22.53 -0.53 0.90
C SER A 84 -23.77 -1.38 0.61
N GLU A 85 -24.97 -0.82 0.78
CA GLU A 85 -26.23 -1.45 0.38
C GLU A 85 -26.53 -1.30 -1.13
N GLY A 86 -25.65 -0.65 -1.90
CA GLY A 86 -25.84 -0.38 -3.32
C GLY A 86 -26.95 0.64 -3.61
N GLN A 87 -27.36 1.42 -2.61
CA GLN A 87 -28.38 2.45 -2.74
C GLN A 87 -27.77 3.78 -3.17
N GLN A 88 -28.57 4.63 -3.80
CA GLN A 88 -28.15 5.98 -4.16
C GLN A 88 -28.22 6.91 -2.94
N VAL A 89 -27.22 7.78 -2.82
CA VAL A 89 -27.10 8.72 -1.70
C VAL A 89 -28.31 9.66 -1.56
N HIS A 90 -28.98 9.98 -2.67
CA HIS A 90 -30.10 10.93 -2.70
C HIS A 90 -31.46 10.32 -2.31
N SER A 91 -31.57 9.00 -2.14
CA SER A 91 -32.85 8.36 -1.82
C SER A 91 -33.18 8.34 -0.33
N CYS A 92 -32.29 8.83 0.54
CA CYS A 92 -32.42 8.77 1.99
C CYS A 92 -32.77 10.15 2.58
N GLU A 93 -33.83 10.22 3.39
CA GLU A 93 -34.09 11.36 4.27
C GLU A 93 -33.06 11.37 5.40
N PHE A 94 -32.15 12.33 5.37
CA PHE A 94 -31.01 12.40 6.29
C PHE A 94 -31.38 13.16 7.57
N ASP A 95 -31.96 12.47 8.56
CA ASP A 95 -32.13 13.03 9.91
C ASP A 95 -30.85 12.87 10.74
N THR A 96 -30.10 13.96 10.87
CA THR A 96 -28.85 14.00 11.63
C THR A 96 -29.04 13.65 13.11
N ALA A 97 -30.22 13.90 13.70
CA ALA A 97 -30.49 13.54 15.09
C ALA A 97 -30.65 12.03 15.26
N SER A 98 -31.46 11.39 14.42
CA SER A 98 -31.64 9.93 14.41
C SER A 98 -30.33 9.21 14.13
N GLN A 99 -29.55 9.67 13.14
CA GLN A 99 -28.25 9.04 12.82
C GLN A 99 -27.28 9.13 14.00
N ARG A 100 -27.19 10.27 14.69
CA ARG A 100 -26.40 10.41 15.92
C ARG A 100 -26.84 9.43 16.99
N ALA A 101 -28.14 9.30 17.25
CA ALA A 101 -28.65 8.40 18.27
C ALA A 101 -28.32 6.93 17.96
N ARG A 102 -28.45 6.53 16.69
CA ARG A 102 -28.12 5.17 16.22
C ARG A 102 -26.64 4.85 16.42
N TYR A 103 -25.73 5.71 15.94
CA TYR A 103 -24.29 5.50 16.11
C TYR A 103 -23.84 5.59 17.56
N ALA A 104 -24.40 6.51 18.35
CA ALA A 104 -24.11 6.59 19.78
C ALA A 104 -24.50 5.29 20.51
N SER A 105 -25.67 4.72 20.19
CA SER A 105 -26.11 3.44 20.75
C SER A 105 -25.18 2.29 20.35
N LEU A 106 -24.79 2.23 19.07
CA LEU A 106 -23.88 1.20 18.55
C LEU A 106 -22.50 1.27 19.22
N LEU A 107 -21.93 2.47 19.30
CA LEU A 107 -20.62 2.70 19.94
C LEU A 107 -20.65 2.42 21.43
N TRP A 108 -21.74 2.79 22.11
CA TRP A 108 -21.95 2.46 23.51
C TRP A 108 -21.98 0.94 23.72
N HIS A 109 -22.78 0.22 22.92
CA HIS A 109 -22.87 -1.23 23.00
C HIS A 109 -21.52 -1.91 22.78
N TYR A 110 -20.81 -1.52 21.71
CA TYR A 110 -19.47 -2.01 21.43
C TYR A 110 -18.50 -1.74 22.58
N GLY A 111 -18.51 -0.52 23.13
CA GLY A 111 -17.66 -0.17 24.27
C GLY A 111 -17.94 -1.03 25.51
N VAL A 112 -19.21 -1.30 25.80
CA VAL A 112 -19.63 -2.18 26.90
C VAL A 112 -19.19 -3.63 26.65
N GLU A 113 -19.40 -4.16 25.44
CA GLU A 113 -18.96 -5.51 25.07
C GLU A 113 -17.44 -5.67 25.18
N LYS A 114 -16.66 -4.73 24.62
CA LYS A 114 -15.20 -4.76 24.70
C LYS A 114 -14.67 -4.60 26.13
N ALA A 115 -15.36 -3.84 26.98
CA ALA A 115 -15.00 -3.73 28.39
C ALA A 115 -15.28 -5.03 29.17
N ASN A 116 -16.37 -5.73 28.83
CA ASN A 116 -16.77 -6.99 29.48
C ASN A 116 -15.91 -8.19 29.05
N GLU A 117 -15.50 -8.26 27.78
CA GLU A 117 -14.68 -9.35 27.25
C GLU A 117 -13.21 -9.31 27.72
N GLY A 118 -12.80 -8.20 28.36
CA GLY A 118 -11.39 -7.93 28.63
C GLY A 118 -10.60 -7.65 27.34
N TYR A 119 -9.37 -7.19 27.47
CA TYR A 119 -8.51 -6.89 26.32
C TYR A 119 -7.91 -8.18 25.73
N THR A 120 -8.75 -9.06 25.17
CA THR A 120 -8.29 -10.09 24.23
C THR A 120 -8.16 -9.42 22.87
N SER A 121 -6.95 -8.94 22.57
CA SER A 121 -6.57 -8.57 21.22
C SER A 121 -6.71 -9.84 20.37
N ASP A 122 -7.77 -9.92 19.56
CA ASP A 122 -7.80 -10.87 18.45
C ASP A 122 -6.76 -10.41 17.44
N SER A 123 -5.48 -10.71 17.71
CA SER A 123 -4.37 -10.42 16.81
C SER A 123 -4.40 -11.34 15.59
N SER A 124 -5.55 -11.92 15.26
CA SER A 124 -5.88 -12.43 13.94
C SER A 124 -6.01 -11.25 12.98
N ASP A 125 -4.99 -10.38 12.93
CA ASP A 125 -4.77 -9.55 11.78
C ASP A 125 -4.76 -10.51 10.59
N PRO A 126 -5.64 -10.31 9.59
CA PRO A 126 -5.52 -11.05 8.34
C PRO A 126 -4.06 -10.94 7.91
N PRO A 127 -3.38 -12.05 7.57
CA PRO A 127 -2.04 -11.95 7.04
C PRO A 127 -2.10 -10.90 5.94
N TRP A 128 -1.25 -9.86 6.07
CA TRP A 128 -1.12 -8.79 5.08
C TRP A 128 -1.24 -9.43 3.71
N PRO A 129 -2.02 -8.85 2.77
CA PRO A 129 -2.16 -9.40 1.44
C PRO A 129 -0.75 -9.54 0.86
N ARG A 130 -0.17 -10.73 1.05
CA ARG A 130 1.00 -11.18 0.35
C ARG A 130 0.48 -11.16 -1.06
N ASN A 131 0.97 -10.19 -1.82
CA ASN A 131 1.16 -10.22 -3.27
C ASN A 131 1.15 -11.66 -3.80
N SER A 132 -0.03 -12.25 -3.86
CA SER A 132 -0.28 -13.52 -4.49
C SER A 132 -0.11 -13.20 -5.95
N VAL A 133 0.87 -13.85 -6.56
CA VAL A 133 1.00 -13.94 -8.00
C VAL A 133 -0.41 -14.15 -8.53
N ILE A 134 -0.93 -13.13 -9.22
CA ILE A 134 -2.19 -13.21 -9.92
C ILE A 134 -1.94 -14.30 -10.95
N GLU A 135 -2.50 -15.50 -10.73
CA GLU A 135 -2.56 -16.49 -11.79
C GLU A 135 -3.32 -15.84 -12.93
N GLU A 136 -2.61 -15.76 -14.05
CA GLU A 136 -3.01 -15.11 -15.28
C GLU A 136 -4.41 -15.58 -15.66
N ILE A 137 -5.39 -14.70 -15.52
CA ILE A 137 -6.73 -14.96 -16.06
C ILE A 137 -6.58 -14.91 -17.58
N ASP A 138 -6.63 -16.08 -18.21
CA ASP A 138 -6.62 -16.21 -19.67
C ASP A 138 -7.77 -15.37 -20.25
N ALA A 139 -7.40 -14.39 -21.08
CA ALA A 139 -8.29 -13.41 -21.68
C ALA A 139 -9.30 -14.02 -22.68
N SER A 140 -9.33 -15.35 -22.85
CA SER A 140 -10.28 -16.04 -23.72
C SER A 140 -11.68 -16.23 -23.12
N ALA A 141 -11.91 -15.91 -21.84
CA ALA A 141 -13.18 -16.15 -21.15
C ALA A 141 -14.14 -14.95 -21.05
N ILE A 142 -13.86 -13.85 -21.78
CA ILE A 142 -14.82 -12.74 -21.88
C ILE A 142 -15.96 -13.17 -22.82
N VAL A 143 -16.96 -13.83 -22.24
CA VAL A 143 -18.25 -14.10 -22.88
C VAL A 143 -18.97 -12.77 -23.04
N THR A 144 -19.10 -12.31 -24.27
CA THR A 144 -19.94 -11.18 -24.67
C THR A 144 -21.41 -11.49 -24.32
N LEU A 145 -21.96 -10.83 -23.30
CA LEU A 145 -23.40 -10.77 -23.10
C LEU A 145 -23.95 -9.60 -23.93
N LYS A 146 -25.00 -9.93 -24.68
CA LYS A 146 -25.60 -9.11 -25.75
C LYS A 146 -26.65 -8.15 -25.20
#